data_AF-A0A5K0UZY9-F1
#
_entry.id   AF-A0A5K0UZY9-F1
#
_cell.length_a   1.000
_cell.length_b   1.000
_cell.length_c   1.000
_cell.angle_alpha   90.00
_cell.angle_beta   90.00
_cell.angle_gamma   90.00
#
_symmetry.space_group_name_H-M   'P 1'
#
loop_
_entity.id
_entity.type
_entity.pdbx_description
1 polymer ?
#
loop_
_entity_poly.entity_id
_entity_poly.type
_entity_poly.pdbx_seq_one_letter_code
_entity_poly.pdbx_strand_id
1 'polypeptide(L)'
;SFIHKDLLCRFGIPHDIVSDNETHFKNEKMRQLCSKYCIMHDFSTPYYPQGNGQAEATNKILIRILERTVETGRDWHERMHNAL
;
A
#
# COMPACT_ATOMS: atom_id res chain seq x y z
N SER A 1 -8.73 3.18 -11.62
CA SER A 1 -7.63 2.55 -10.85
C SER A 1 -7.51 3.29 -9.53
N PHE A 2 -7.46 2.57 -8.41
CA PHE A 2 -7.30 3.14 -7.06
C PHE A 2 -6.08 4.07 -6.99
N ILE A 3 -4.92 3.62 -7.48
CA ILE A 3 -3.67 4.40 -7.48
C ILE A 3 -3.85 5.76 -8.16
N HIS A 4 -4.53 5.82 -9.31
CA HIS A 4 -4.72 7.11 -9.98
C HIS A 4 -5.63 8.06 -9.19
N LYS A 5 -6.82 7.58 -8.77
CA LYS A 5 -7.86 8.43 -8.19
C LYS A 5 -7.55 8.80 -6.74
N ASP A 6 -7.18 7.80 -5.94
CA ASP A 6 -7.14 7.91 -4.49
C ASP A 6 -5.72 8.19 -3.97
N LEU A 7 -4.68 7.96 -4.80
CA LEU A 7 -3.30 8.32 -4.49
C LEU A 7 -2.84 9.54 -5.31
N LEU A 8 -2.71 9.41 -6.64
CA LEU A 8 -2.09 10.45 -7.48
C LEU A 8 -2.90 11.75 -7.53
N CYS A 9 -4.21 11.68 -7.76
CA CYS A 9 -5.05 12.88 -7.80
C CYS A 9 -5.23 13.55 -6.43
N ARG A 10 -5.08 12.79 -5.33
CA ARG A 10 -5.32 13.30 -3.97
C ARG A 10 -4.06 13.88 -3.33
N PHE A 11 -2.92 13.22 -3.49
CA PHE A 11 -1.66 13.58 -2.83
C PHE A 11 -0.61 14.11 -3.80
N GLY A 12 -0.89 14.08 -5.11
CA GLY A 12 0.07 14.42 -6.16
C GLY A 12 0.82 13.21 -6.69
N ILE A 13 1.62 13.45 -7.74
CA ILE A 13 2.44 12.40 -8.36
C ILE A 13 3.74 12.27 -7.55
N PRO A 14 4.02 11.10 -6.96
CA PRO A 14 5.26 10.87 -6.25
C PRO A 14 6.43 10.74 -7.24
N HIS A 15 7.64 11.02 -6.78
CA HIS A 15 8.86 10.73 -7.54
C HIS A 15 9.10 9.21 -7.62
N ASP A 16 9.02 8.54 -6.47
CA ASP A 16 9.29 7.10 -6.34
C ASP A 16 8.14 6.38 -5.62
N ILE A 17 7.89 5.13 -6.01
CA ILE A 17 7.07 4.17 -5.28
C ILE A 17 7.95 2.98 -4.95
N VAL A 18 8.02 2.63 -3.66
CA VAL A 18 8.67 1.40 -3.20
C VAL A 18 7.58 0.41 -2.79
N SER A 19 7.59 -0.79 -3.35
CA SER A 19 6.68 -1.88 -2.96
C SER A 19 7.45 -3.13 -2.58
N ASP A 20 6.80 -4.07 -1.92
CA ASP A 20 7.36 -5.41 -1.78
C ASP A 20 7.44 -6.14 -3.13
N ASN A 21 8.11 -7.28 -3.12
CA ASN A 21 8.37 -8.10 -4.31
C ASN A 21 7.16 -8.96 -4.75
N GLU A 22 5.95 -8.72 -4.23
CA GLU A 22 4.76 -9.50 -4.58
C GLU A 22 4.30 -9.29 -6.03
N THR A 23 3.66 -10.32 -6.58
CA THR A 23 3.17 -10.34 -7.96
C THR A 23 2.09 -9.28 -8.20
N HIS A 24 1.35 -8.90 -7.16
CA HIS A 24 0.35 -7.84 -7.23
C HIS A 24 0.95 -6.47 -7.58
N PHE A 25 2.19 -6.17 -7.19
CA PHE A 25 2.86 -4.93 -7.57
C PHE A 25 3.68 -5.05 -8.86
N LYS A 26 4.07 -6.28 -9.26
CA LYS A 26 4.83 -6.54 -10.50
C LYS A 26 3.99 -6.64 -11.77
N ASN A 27 2.72 -6.23 -11.73
CA ASN A 27 1.81 -6.39 -12.85
C ASN A 27 2.01 -5.33 -13.95
N GLU A 28 1.57 -5.66 -15.16
CA GLU A 28 1.63 -4.80 -16.35
C GLU A 28 0.95 -3.43 -16.13
N LYS A 29 -0.20 -3.39 -15.43
CA LYS A 29 -0.93 -2.14 -15.17
C LYS A 29 -0.13 -1.19 -14.28
N MET A 30 0.60 -1.73 -13.29
CA MET A 30 1.47 -0.94 -12.41
C MET A 30 2.64 -0.35 -13.20
N ARG A 31 3.26 -1.16 -14.07
CA ARG A 31 4.33 -0.71 -14.98
C ARG A 31 3.87 0.39 -15.93
N GLN A 32 2.72 0.20 -16.58
CA GLN A 32 2.15 1.19 -17.49
C GLN A 32 1.79 2.50 -16.77
N LEU A 33 1.24 2.41 -15.56
CA LEU A 33 0.93 3.58 -14.74
C LEU A 33 2.21 4.33 -14.36
N CYS A 34 3.24 3.64 -13.85
CA CYS A 34 4.49 4.30 -13.45
C CYS A 34 5.18 4.94 -14.65
N SER A 35 5.22 4.26 -15.79
CA SER A 35 5.75 4.82 -17.04
C SER A 35 4.98 6.06 -17.51
N LYS A 36 3.64 6.05 -17.43
CA LYS A 36 2.80 7.18 -17.84
C LYS A 36 3.04 8.44 -17.01
N TYR A 37 3.33 8.29 -15.72
CA TYR A 37 3.52 9.41 -14.79
C TYR A 37 4.99 9.67 -14.44
N CYS A 38 5.93 9.01 -15.14
CA CYS A 38 7.37 9.07 -14.88
C CYS A 38 7.75 8.77 -13.41
N ILE A 39 7.03 7.82 -12.80
CA ILE A 39 7.29 7.37 -11.43
C ILE A 39 8.33 6.26 -11.46
N MET A 40 9.37 6.36 -10.62
CA MET A 40 10.32 5.26 -10.42
C MET A 40 9.67 4.21 -9.52
N HIS A 41 9.59 2.96 -9.98
CA HIS A 41 9.01 1.86 -9.19
C HIS A 41 10.12 0.90 -8.77
N ASP A 42 10.47 0.99 -7.48
CA ASP A 42 11.47 0.14 -6.85
C ASP A 42 10.80 -0.97 -6.02
N PHE A 43 11.51 -2.09 -5.90
CA PHE A 43 11.08 -3.23 -5.11
C PHE A 43 11.98 -3.39 -3.89
N SER A 44 11.40 -3.50 -2.70
CA SER A 44 12.17 -3.82 -1.49
C SER A 44 12.76 -5.22 -1.65
N THR A 45 14.07 -5.35 -1.50
CA THR A 45 14.70 -6.67 -1.53
C THR A 45 14.23 -7.49 -0.33
N PRO A 46 14.22 -8.83 -0.41
CA PRO A 46 13.84 -9.69 0.73
C PRO A 46 14.64 -9.40 2.01
N TYR A 47 15.84 -8.83 1.86
CA TYR A 47 16.78 -8.54 2.94
C TYR A 47 16.82 -7.05 3.34
N TYR A 48 16.04 -6.18 2.68
CA TYR A 48 16.01 -4.74 2.96
C TYR A 48 14.59 -4.24 3.28
N PRO A 49 13.94 -4.78 4.33
CA PRO A 49 12.62 -4.34 4.75
C PRO A 49 12.61 -2.90 5.25
N GLN A 50 13.75 -2.23 5.50
CA GLN A 50 13.75 -0.81 5.91
C GLN A 50 13.11 0.11 4.86
N GLY A 51 13.26 -0.18 3.56
CA GLY A 51 12.61 0.58 2.49
C GLY A 51 11.07 0.47 2.51
N ASN A 52 10.55 -0.66 2.99
CA ASN A 52 9.12 -0.90 3.19
C ASN A 52 8.71 -0.85 4.68
N GLY A 53 9.62 -0.42 5.56
CA GLY A 53 9.52 -0.71 6.99
C GLY A 53 8.43 0.11 7.66
N GLN A 54 8.18 1.31 7.16
CA GLN A 54 7.06 2.15 7.60
C GLN A 54 5.71 1.51 7.23
N ALA A 55 5.59 0.96 6.01
CA ALA A 55 4.39 0.26 5.60
C ALA A 55 4.17 -1.01 6.42
N GLU A 56 5.23 -1.80 6.65
CA GLU A 56 5.17 -2.99 7.52
C GLU A 56 4.78 -2.65 8.97
N ALA A 57 5.37 -1.61 9.55
CA ALA A 57 5.05 -1.16 10.91
C ALA A 57 3.60 -0.70 11.01
N THR A 58 3.14 0.08 10.02
CA THR A 58 1.75 0.55 9.95
C THR A 58 0.78 -0.63 9.80
N ASN A 59 1.09 -1.59 8.93
CA ASN A 59 0.29 -2.82 8.76
C ASN A 59 0.20 -3.63 10.05
N LYS A 60 1.30 -3.78 10.80
CA LYS A 60 1.29 -4.45 12.11
C LYS A 60 0.40 -3.73 13.12
N ILE A 61 0.38 -2.40 13.13
CA ILE A 61 -0.50 -1.61 14.00
C ILE A 61 -1.97 -1.80 13.59
N LEU A 62 -2.26 -1.69 12.28
CA LEU A 62 -3.60 -1.88 11.74
C LEU A 62 -4.16 -3.26 12.07
N ILE A 63 -3.36 -4.32 11.90
CA ILE A 63 -3.76 -5.69 12.26
C ILE A 63 -4.10 -5.77 13.74
N ARG A 64 -3.27 -5.22 14.64
CA ARG A 64 -3.55 -5.22 16.09
C ARG A 64 -4.82 -4.47 16.47
N ILE A 65 -5.13 -3.38 15.76
CA ILE A 65 -6.39 -2.64 15.96
C ILE A 65 -7.56 -3.53 15.53
N LEU A 66 -7.48 -4.11 14.33
CA LEU A 66 -8.54 -4.96 13.78
C LEU A 66 -8.80 -6.19 14.65
N GLU A 67 -7.75 -6.85 15.15
CA GLU A 67 -7.85 -7.98 16.09
C GLU A 67 -8.64 -7.62 17.35
N ARG A 68 -8.63 -6.35 17.78
CA ARG A 68 -9.34 -5.88 18.97
C ARG A 68 -10.75 -5.38 18.68
N THR A 69 -11.00 -4.88 17.48
CA THR A 69 -12.26 -4.19 17.14
C THR A 69 -13.23 -5.01 16.32
N VAL A 70 -12.75 -6.07 15.64
CA VAL A 70 -13.58 -6.90 14.75
C VAL A 70 -14.22 -8.03 15.54
N GLU A 71 -15.55 -8.10 15.52
CA GLU A 71 -16.31 -9.07 16.32
C GLU A 71 -16.71 -10.30 15.50
N THR A 72 -17.09 -10.11 14.23
CA THR A 72 -17.69 -11.17 13.41
C THR A 72 -16.87 -11.51 12.15
N GLY A 73 -15.76 -10.80 11.94
CA GLY A 73 -14.93 -10.92 10.74
C GLY A 73 -15.53 -10.28 9.50
N ARG A 74 -16.82 -9.93 9.50
CA ARG A 74 -17.51 -9.27 8.37
C ARG A 74 -17.47 -7.75 8.47
N ASP A 75 -17.30 -7.21 9.67
CA ASP A 75 -17.29 -5.78 9.99
C ASP A 75 -15.90 -5.13 9.84
N TRP A 76 -14.87 -5.88 9.44
CA TRP A 76 -13.49 -5.38 9.41
C TRP A 76 -13.29 -4.10 8.60
N HIS A 77 -13.99 -3.96 7.46
CA HIS A 77 -13.87 -2.82 6.56
C HIS A 77 -14.45 -1.54 7.19
N GLU A 78 -15.55 -1.67 7.93
CA GLU A 78 -16.17 -0.56 8.67
C GLU A 78 -15.34 -0.19 9.90
N ARG A 79 -14.83 -1.20 10.63
CA ARG A 79 -13.91 -0.99 11.77
C ARG A 79 -12.60 -0.34 11.34
N MET A 80 -12.06 -0.72 10.18
CA MET A 80 -10.86 -0.12 9.60
C MET A 80 -11.06 1.36 9.27
N HIS A 81 -12.23 1.71 8.73
CA HIS A 81 -12.56 3.11 8.41
C HIS A 81 -12.67 3.98 9.67
N ASN A 82 -13.18 3.43 10.77
CA ASN A 82 -13.32 4.14 12.04
C ASN A 82 -12.00 4.21 12.86
N ALA A 83 -10.99 3.42 12.50
CA ALA A 83 -9.72 3.32 13.22
C ALA A 83 -8.65 4.33 12.75
N LEU A 84 -8.86 4.98 11.61
CA LEU A 84 -7.95 5.92 10.95
C LEU A 84 -8.58 7.31 10.88
#